data_AF-Q64WJ3-F1
#
_entry.id   AF-Q64WJ3-F1
#
_cell.length_a   1.000
_cell.length_b   1.000
_cell.length_c   1.000
_cell.angle_alpha   90.00
_cell.angle_beta   90.00
_cell.angle_gamma   90.00
#
_symmetry.space_group_name_H-M   'P 1'
#
loop_
_entity.id
_entity.type
_entity.pdbx_description
1 polymer ?
#
loop_
_entity_poly.entity_id
_entity_poly.type
_entity_poly.pdbx_seq_one_letter_code
_entity_poly.pdbx_strand_id
1 'polypeptide(L)'
;MSWYKYWYYTIFFIYDSFGKDREQNKAFSVVCFSFIIYMVYSLLGAYTNMMFENPILKYIAHPCSHFIFIIMIYCLNGFLFWPEKKARIGRSIYREKNEKKKNVICIMLTLVIFVIYFICAFSYKGKFMYIPN
;
A
#
# COMPACT_ATOMS: atom_id res chain seq x y z
N MET A 1 7.07 -16.62 -4.99
CA MET A 1 7.18 -15.19 -4.63
C MET A 1 6.17 -14.93 -3.53
N SER A 2 6.51 -14.12 -2.52
CA SER A 2 5.52 -13.76 -1.49
C SER A 2 4.36 -12.97 -2.11
N TRP A 3 3.18 -13.03 -1.49
CA TRP A 3 2.01 -12.26 -1.90
C TRP A 3 2.29 -10.75 -1.97
N TYR A 4 3.07 -10.22 -1.03
CA TYR A 4 3.50 -8.82 -1.01
C TYR A 4 4.24 -8.41 -2.29
N LYS A 5 5.26 -9.17 -2.67
CA LYS A 5 6.02 -8.90 -3.89
C LYS A 5 5.19 -9.18 -5.14
N TYR A 6 4.35 -10.21 -5.11
CA TYR A 6 3.45 -10.53 -6.22
C TYR A 6 2.52 -9.35 -6.51
N TRP A 7 1.89 -8.80 -5.47
CA TRP A 7 0.98 -7.66 -5.59
C TRP A 7 1.69 -6.40 -6.11
N TYR A 8 2.88 -6.08 -5.59
CA TYR A 8 3.71 -5.00 -6.14
C TYR A 8 3.95 -5.20 -7.65
N TYR A 9 4.36 -6.40 -8.07
CA TYR A 9 4.63 -6.65 -9.48
C TYR A 9 3.35 -6.60 -10.32
N THR A 10 2.19 -7.04 -9.81
CA THR A 10 0.91 -6.83 -10.50
C THR A 10 0.67 -5.35 -10.81
N ILE A 11 0.88 -4.46 -9.84
CA ILE A 11 0.75 -3.00 -10.02
C ILE A 11 1.80 -2.49 -11.01
N PHE A 12 3.05 -2.93 -10.88
CA PHE A 12 4.12 -2.56 -11.80
C PHE A 12 3.80 -2.90 -13.24
N PHE A 13 3.29 -4.11 -13.50
CA PHE A 13 2.94 -4.53 -14.86
C PHE A 13 1.73 -3.77 -15.42
N ILE A 14 0.83 -3.27 -14.57
CA ILE A 14 -0.24 -2.34 -15.00
C ILE A 14 0.39 -1.03 -15.47
N TYR A 15 1.27 -0.41 -14.68
CA TYR A 15 1.96 0.82 -15.11
C TYR A 15 2.83 0.60 -16.36
N ASP A 16 3.55 -0.51 -16.45
CA ASP A 16 4.36 -0.88 -17.62
C ASP A 16 3.52 -1.10 -18.89
N SER A 17 2.22 -1.38 -18.75
CA SER A 17 1.30 -1.49 -19.89
C SER A 17 0.83 -0.15 -20.45
N PHE A 18 0.90 0.94 -19.67
CA PHE A 18 0.45 2.27 -20.07
C PHE A 18 1.60 3.26 -20.30
N GLY A 19 2.69 3.17 -19.52
CA GLY A 19 3.81 4.09 -19.55
C GLY A 19 5.00 3.57 -20.35
N LYS A 20 5.65 4.44 -21.14
CA LYS A 20 6.83 4.09 -21.94
C LYS A 20 8.15 4.14 -21.16
N ASP A 21 8.20 4.87 -20.04
CA ASP A 21 9.41 5.02 -19.23
C ASP A 21 9.40 4.03 -18.04
N ARG A 22 10.31 3.08 -18.09
CA ARG A 22 10.44 2.02 -17.08
C ARG A 22 10.90 2.53 -15.72
N GLU A 23 11.78 3.54 -15.67
CA GLU A 23 12.28 4.10 -14.42
C GLU A 23 11.16 4.87 -13.71
N GLN A 24 10.39 5.63 -14.47
CA GLN A 24 9.19 6.29 -13.96
C GLN A 24 8.12 5.28 -13.52
N ASN A 25 7.83 4.26 -14.33
CA ASN A 25 6.87 3.22 -13.97
C ASN A 25 7.26 2.53 -12.66
N LYS A 26 8.56 2.25 -12.45
CA LYS A 26 9.09 1.71 -11.19
C LYS A 26 8.81 2.66 -10.02
N ALA A 27 9.12 3.94 -10.16
CA ALA A 27 8.87 4.94 -9.12
C ALA A 27 7.37 5.05 -8.79
N PHE A 28 6.50 5.20 -9.80
CA PHE A 28 5.05 5.27 -9.62
C PHE A 28 4.48 4.02 -8.97
N SER A 29 4.99 2.83 -9.34
CA SER A 29 4.56 1.57 -8.74
C SER A 29 4.92 1.49 -7.26
N VAL A 30 6.12 1.95 -6.88
CA VAL A 30 6.54 2.02 -5.47
C VAL A 30 5.66 3.00 -4.70
N VAL A 31 5.37 4.17 -5.25
CA VAL A 31 4.48 5.16 -4.61
C VAL A 31 3.07 4.58 -4.43
N CYS A 32 2.47 4.07 -5.51
CA CYS A 32 1.13 3.50 -5.51
C CYS A 32 1.02 2.34 -4.51
N PHE A 33 1.96 1.40 -4.57
CA PHE A 33 1.95 0.25 -3.66
C PHE A 33 2.19 0.66 -2.21
N SER A 34 3.07 1.62 -1.95
CA SER A 34 3.28 2.15 -0.59
C SER A 34 2.01 2.80 -0.04
N PHE A 35 1.27 3.52 -0.88
CA PHE A 35 0.00 4.10 -0.50
C PHE A 35 -1.05 3.03 -0.16
N ILE A 36 -1.14 1.97 -0.96
CA ILE A 36 -2.05 0.84 -0.70
C ILE A 36 -1.71 0.15 0.63
N ILE A 37 -0.43 -0.11 0.89
CA ILE A 37 0.00 -0.72 2.15
C ILE A 37 -0.31 0.21 3.33
N TYR A 38 -0.06 1.50 3.18
CA TYR A 38 -0.45 2.50 4.17
C TYR A 38 -1.96 2.47 4.43
N MET A 39 -2.82 2.40 3.40
CA MET A 39 -4.27 2.32 3.57
C MET A 39 -4.68 1.11 4.42
N VAL A 40 -4.07 -0.05 4.19
CA VAL A 40 -4.32 -1.25 5.01
C VAL A 40 -3.94 -1.00 6.46
N TYR A 41 -2.77 -0.40 6.71
CA TYR A 41 -2.34 -0.04 8.06
C TYR A 41 -3.29 0.96 8.74
N SER A 42 -3.71 2.00 8.04
CA SER A 42 -4.64 2.99 8.60
C SER A 42 -6.01 2.37 8.91
N LEU A 43 -6.50 1.45 8.07
CA LEU A 43 -7.74 0.71 8.32
C LEU A 43 -7.64 -0.18 9.55
N LEU A 44 -6.53 -0.91 9.71
CA LEU A 44 -6.28 -1.73 10.89
C LEU A 44 -6.16 -0.87 12.16
N GLY A 45 -5.47 0.27 12.07
CA GLY A 45 -5.37 1.23 13.17
C GLY A 45 -6.73 1.77 13.57
N ALA A 46 -7.55 2.19 12.60
CA ALA A 46 -8.90 2.67 12.84
C ALA A 46 -9.80 1.61 13.47
N TYR A 47 -9.76 0.37 12.98
CA TYR A 47 -10.48 -0.76 13.57
C TYR A 47 -10.04 -0.99 15.03
N THR A 48 -8.74 -0.97 15.30
CA THR A 48 -8.21 -1.11 16.67
C THR A 48 -8.71 0.01 17.58
N ASN A 49 -8.75 1.25 17.10
CA ASN A 49 -9.26 2.42 17.85
C ASN A 49 -10.78 2.36 18.13
N MET A 50 -11.52 1.63 17.30
CA MET A 50 -12.95 1.38 17.53
C MET A 50 -13.16 0.33 18.61
N MET A 51 -12.34 -0.73 18.61
CA MET A 51 -12.50 -1.88 19.51
C MET A 51 -11.89 -1.65 20.91
N PHE A 52 -10.86 -0.82 21.03
CA PHE A 52 -10.13 -0.64 22.28
C PHE A 52 -10.06 0.84 22.70
N GLU A 53 -10.44 1.13 23.94
CA GLU A 53 -10.29 2.45 24.57
C GLU A 53 -8.89 2.63 25.18
N ASN A 54 -7.83 2.49 24.37
CA ASN A 54 -6.47 2.73 24.81
C ASN A 54 -6.03 4.18 24.49
N PRO A 55 -5.58 4.99 25.46
CA PRO A 55 -5.11 6.36 25.20
C PRO A 55 -3.96 6.44 24.20
N ILE A 56 -3.08 5.43 24.15
CA ILE A 56 -1.92 5.39 23.25
C ILE A 56 -2.35 5.34 21.78
N LEU A 57 -3.45 4.66 21.51
CA LEU A 57 -4.01 4.49 20.17
C LEU A 57 -4.44 5.81 19.51
N LYS A 58 -4.76 6.83 20.33
CA LYS A 58 -5.05 8.19 19.82
C LYS A 58 -3.84 8.84 19.17
N TYR A 59 -2.62 8.57 19.66
CA TYR A 59 -1.39 9.09 19.06
C TYR A 59 -1.07 8.43 17.72
N ILE A 60 -1.44 7.16 17.53
CA ILE A 60 -1.25 6.46 16.26
C ILE A 60 -2.18 7.02 15.18
N ALA A 61 -3.40 7.43 15.55
CA ALA A 61 -4.34 8.12 14.66
C ALA A 61 -3.99 9.60 14.41
N HIS A 62 -2.95 10.13 15.03
CA HIS A 62 -2.56 11.52 14.80
C HIS A 62 -2.06 11.73 13.36
N PRO A 63 -2.41 12.85 12.69
CA PRO A 63 -1.95 13.13 11.33
C PRO A 63 -0.42 12.99 11.16
N CYS A 64 0.38 13.49 12.10
CA CYS A 64 1.84 13.33 12.05
C CYS A 64 2.29 11.87 12.04
N SER A 65 1.61 10.99 12.79
CA SER A 65 1.92 9.57 12.81
C SER A 65 1.63 8.94 11.45
N HIS A 66 0.48 9.28 10.83
CA HIS A 66 0.14 8.85 9.47
C HIS A 66 1.21 9.28 8.45
N PHE A 67 1.71 10.52 8.52
CA PHE A 67 2.81 11.00 7.69
C PHE A 67 4.11 10.23 7.90
N ILE A 68 4.48 9.95 9.15
CA ILE A 68 5.67 9.15 9.45
C ILE A 68 5.52 7.73 8.89
N PHE A 69 4.34 7.11 9.05
CA PHE A 69 4.09 5.76 8.54
C PHE A 69 4.17 5.68 7.03
N ILE A 70 3.53 6.59 6.29
CA ILE A 70 3.58 6.56 4.81
C ILE A 70 5.01 6.76 4.30
N ILE A 71 5.80 7.67 4.92
CA ILE A 71 7.22 7.87 4.57
C ILE A 71 8.03 6.62 4.86
N MET A 72 7.86 6.01 6.04
CA MET A 72 8.57 4.80 6.41
C MET A 72 8.26 3.64 5.46
N ILE A 73 6.97 3.43 5.13
CA ILE A 73 6.54 2.41 4.17
C ILE A 73 7.14 2.67 2.79
N TYR A 74 7.13 3.92 2.33
CA TYR A 74 7.72 4.31 1.06
C TYR A 74 9.22 4.03 1.00
N CYS A 75 9.97 4.41 2.03
CA CYS A 75 11.41 4.13 2.13
C CYS A 75 11.71 2.62 2.12
N LEU A 76 10.96 1.82 2.88
CA LEU A 76 11.12 0.37 2.94
C LEU A 76 10.82 -0.28 1.58
N ASN A 77 9.75 0.13 0.91
CA ASN A 77 9.41 -0.34 -0.42
C ASN A 77 10.42 0.09 -1.48
N GLY A 78 10.91 1.33 -1.39
CA GLY A 78 12.00 1.83 -2.19
C GLY A 78 13.24 0.94 -2.07
N PHE A 79 13.68 0.64 -0.84
CA PHE A 79 14.80 -0.27 -0.62
C PHE A 79 14.56 -1.68 -1.19
N LEU A 80 13.33 -2.18 -1.11
CA LEU A 80 12.98 -3.51 -1.58
C LEU A 80 12.96 -3.62 -3.11
N PHE A 81 12.50 -2.57 -3.80
CA PHE A 81 12.12 -2.63 -5.22
C PHE A 81 12.94 -1.73 -6.15
N TRP A 82 13.64 -0.70 -5.67
CA TRP A 82 14.53 0.11 -6.52
C TRP A 82 15.77 -0.61 -7.04
N PRO A 83 16.48 -1.47 -6.26
CA PRO A 83 17.72 -2.06 -6.73
C PRO A 83 17.52 -2.87 -8.01
N GLU A 84 18.13 -2.42 -9.11
CA GLU A 84 17.80 -2.90 -10.46
C GLU A 84 18.02 -4.41 -10.64
N LYS A 85 19.06 -4.98 -10.00
CA LYS A 85 19.30 -6.42 -10.00
C LYS A 85 18.15 -7.19 -9.33
N LYS A 86 17.67 -6.72 -8.17
CA LYS A 86 16.55 -7.36 -7.44
C LYS A 86 15.24 -7.19 -8.20
N ALA A 87 15.01 -6.02 -8.77
CA ALA A 87 13.82 -5.71 -9.57
C ALA A 87 13.73 -6.59 -10.83
N ARG A 88 14.83 -6.75 -11.58
CA ARG A 88 14.90 -7.64 -12.75
C ARG A 88 14.55 -9.09 -12.39
N ILE A 89 15.17 -9.63 -11.35
CA ILE A 89 14.92 -11.00 -10.88
C ILE A 89 13.45 -11.15 -10.48
N GLY A 90 12.90 -10.23 -9.70
CA GLY A 90 11.51 -10.30 -9.27
C GLY A 90 10.51 -10.20 -10.44
N ARG A 91 10.79 -9.38 -11.46
CA ARG A 91 9.98 -9.33 -12.68
C ARG A 91 10.00 -10.66 -13.45
N SER A 92 11.16 -11.31 -13.59
CA SER A 92 11.25 -12.63 -14.22
C SER A 92 10.40 -13.66 -13.49
N ILE A 93 10.57 -13.73 -12.17
CA ILE A 93 9.82 -14.66 -11.31
C ILE A 93 8.31 -14.36 -11.37
N TYR A 94 7.91 -13.08 -11.44
CA TYR A 94 6.51 -12.72 -11.63
C TYR A 94 5.99 -13.26 -12.96
N ARG A 95 6.71 -13.04 -14.07
CA ARG A 95 6.28 -13.51 -15.41
C ARG A 95 6.11 -15.03 -15.46
N GLU A 96 7.00 -15.78 -14.82
CA GLU A 96 6.91 -17.24 -14.72
C GLU A 96 5.71 -17.71 -13.90
N LYS A 97 5.37 -16.99 -12.81
CA LYS A 97 4.30 -17.35 -11.88
C LYS A 97 2.99 -16.62 -12.15
N ASN A 98 2.93 -15.85 -13.23
CA ASN A 98 1.82 -14.98 -13.55
C ASN A 98 0.58 -15.83 -13.82
N GLU A 99 -0.42 -15.69 -12.96
CA GLU A 99 -1.71 -16.32 -13.14
C GLU A 99 -2.79 -15.24 -13.23
N LYS A 100 -3.58 -15.26 -14.32
CA LYS A 100 -4.67 -14.29 -14.55
C LYS A 100 -5.59 -14.17 -13.34
N LYS A 101 -5.95 -15.30 -12.71
CA LYS A 101 -6.79 -15.34 -11.50
C LYS A 101 -6.17 -14.59 -10.33
N LYS A 102 -4.87 -14.79 -10.05
CA LYS A 102 -4.16 -14.11 -8.96
C LYS A 102 -4.04 -12.61 -9.21
N ASN A 103 -3.81 -12.20 -10.45
CA ASN A 103 -3.75 -10.78 -10.81
C ASN A 103 -5.09 -10.09 -10.57
N VAL A 104 -6.18 -10.72 -11.02
CA VAL A 104 -7.54 -10.20 -10.78
C VAL A 104 -7.80 -10.06 -9.28
N ILE A 105 -7.41 -11.04 -8.47
CA ILE A 105 -7.54 -10.96 -7.01
C ILE A 105 -6.77 -9.76 -6.45
N CYS A 106 -5.50 -9.55 -6.84
CA CYS A 106 -4.71 -8.40 -6.39
C CYS A 106 -5.36 -7.06 -6.77
N ILE A 107 -5.89 -6.95 -8.00
CA ILE A 107 -6.57 -5.75 -8.49
C ILE A 107 -7.85 -5.50 -7.69
N MET A 108 -8.71 -6.51 -7.56
CA MET A 108 -9.96 -6.39 -6.82
C MET A 108 -9.72 -6.06 -5.35
N LEU A 109 -8.72 -6.69 -4.72
CA LEU A 109 -8.32 -6.38 -3.35
C LEU A 109 -7.88 -4.92 -3.20
N THR A 110 -7.10 -4.41 -4.17
CA THR A 110 -6.70 -2.99 -4.20
C THR A 110 -7.91 -2.07 -4.24
N LEU A 111 -8.85 -2.32 -5.16
CA LEU A 111 -10.07 -1.51 -5.30
C LEU A 111 -10.93 -1.54 -4.03
N VAL A 112 -11.10 -2.72 -3.43
CA VAL A 112 -11.86 -2.88 -2.19
C VAL A 112 -11.21 -2.09 -1.05
N ILE A 113 -9.88 -2.17 -0.90
CA ILE A 113 -9.15 -1.38 0.12
C ILE A 113 -9.35 0.11 -0.09
N PHE A 114 -9.26 0.59 -1.33
CA PHE A 114 -9.51 1.99 -1.66
C PHE A 114 -10.91 2.44 -1.22
N VAL A 115 -11.94 1.67 -1.57
CA VAL A 115 -13.33 1.99 -1.23
C VAL A 115 -13.52 2.01 0.29
N ILE A 116 -13.08 0.96 0.99
CA ILE A 116 -13.22 0.86 2.45
C ILE A 116 -12.43 1.99 3.14
N TYR A 117 -11.21 2.28 2.69
CA TYR A 117 -10.38 3.36 3.22
C TYR A 117 -11.12 4.70 3.19
N PHE A 118 -11.70 5.07 2.04
CA PHE A 118 -12.42 6.35 1.93
C PHE A 118 -13.71 6.35 2.75
N ILE A 119 -14.48 5.26 2.77
CA ILE A 119 -15.65 5.14 3.64
C ILE A 119 -15.25 5.36 5.10
N CYS A 120 -14.17 4.72 5.56
CA CYS A 120 -13.68 4.86 6.92
C CYS A 120 -13.17 6.28 7.22
N ALA A 121 -12.39 6.86 6.32
CA ALA A 121 -11.84 8.20 6.47
C ALA A 121 -12.94 9.28 6.58
N PHE A 122 -14.04 9.14 5.83
CA PHE A 122 -15.15 10.10 5.87
C PHE A 122 -16.13 9.85 7.01
N SER A 123 -16.48 8.58 7.26
CA SER A 123 -17.55 8.22 8.21
C SER A 123 -17.07 8.13 9.65
N TYR A 124 -15.77 7.89 9.88
CA TYR A 124 -15.21 7.64 11.21
C TYR A 124 -14.02 8.55 11.54
N LYS A 125 -14.11 9.83 11.15
CA LYS A 125 -13.01 10.81 11.29
C LYS A 125 -12.32 10.75 12.66
N GLY A 126 -13.04 10.85 13.77
CA GLY A 126 -12.43 10.86 15.13
C GLY A 126 -11.74 9.56 15.57
N LYS A 127 -11.97 8.44 14.88
CA LYS A 127 -11.30 7.15 15.13
C LYS A 127 -10.20 6.86 14.13
N PHE A 128 -10.36 7.37 12.90
CA PHE A 128 -9.43 7.20 11.79
C PHE A 128 -8.28 8.22 11.84
N MET A 129 -8.61 9.48 12.13
CA MET A 129 -7.68 10.59 12.24
C MET A 129 -8.05 11.46 13.44
N TYR A 130 -7.23 11.40 14.49
CA TYR A 130 -7.45 12.16 15.70
C TYR A 130 -6.72 13.51 15.62
N ILE A 131 -7.49 14.60 15.59
CA ILE A 131 -6.97 15.97 15.69
C ILE A 131 -7.32 16.46 17.10
N PRO A 132 -6.34 16.64 18.00
CA PRO A 132 -6.61 17.25 19.30
C PRO A 132 -7.09 18.70 19.09
N ASN A 133 -8.14 19.08 19.84
CA ASN A 133 -8.63 20.47 19.91
C ASN A 133 -7.63 21.37 20.63
#